data_AF-A0A4Q6BFD7-F1
#
_entry.id   AF-A0A4Q6BFD7-F1
#
_cell.length_a   1.000
_cell.length_b   1.000
_cell.length_c   1.000
_cell.angle_alpha   90.00
_cell.angle_beta   90.00
_cell.angle_gamma   90.00
#
_symmetry.space_group_name_H-M   'P 1'
#
loop_
_entity.id
_entity.type
_entity.pdbx_description
1 polymer ?
#
loop_
_entity_poly.entity_id
_entity_poly.type
_entity_poly.pdbx_seq_one_letter_code
_entity_poly.pdbx_strand_id
1 'polypeptide(L)'
;GTIGQVDGHVHVVGTVEEVAELDLPHDTPLSYVTQTTLSVDDTRAVIDALKRRFSDIKGPETEDICYATQNRQTAVRDLCKVADLLLVVGSANSSNSNRLREIGLETGLPSYLLADGSELDPAWIEGKQVVGLTAGASAPEELVQSVISAIAAITPVTVETLDGVEEKVEFRLPIALDRLPARAGR
;
A
#
# COMPACT_ATOMS: atom_id res chain seq x y z
N GLY A 1 -11.96 -10.37 11.60
CA GLY A 1 -10.78 -10.33 10.70
C GLY A 1 -10.48 -11.73 10.21
N THR A 2 -9.60 -11.89 9.23
CA THR A 2 -9.34 -13.17 8.53
C THR A 2 -9.07 -14.34 9.48
N ILE A 3 -8.29 -14.12 10.56
CA ILE A 3 -7.98 -15.14 11.59
C ILE A 3 -9.25 -15.77 12.18
N GLY A 4 -10.30 -14.99 12.38
CA GLY A 4 -11.55 -15.45 13.01
C GLY A 4 -12.57 -16.02 12.02
N GLN A 5 -12.15 -16.44 10.82
CA GLN A 5 -13.04 -17.03 9.81
C GLN A 5 -12.88 -18.56 9.69
N VAL A 6 -11.95 -19.16 10.45
CA VAL A 6 -11.70 -20.60 10.45
C VAL A 6 -11.67 -21.13 11.87
N ASP A 7 -12.16 -22.35 12.05
CA ASP A 7 -12.19 -23.03 13.36
C ASP A 7 -10.86 -23.74 13.71
N GLY A 8 -9.87 -23.68 12.81
CA GLY A 8 -8.55 -24.29 12.98
C GLY A 8 -7.51 -23.34 13.59
N HIS A 9 -6.35 -23.90 13.94
CA HIS A 9 -5.22 -23.07 14.39
C HIS A 9 -4.67 -22.24 13.21
N VAL A 10 -4.62 -20.93 13.41
CA VAL A 10 -3.98 -20.00 12.47
C VAL A 10 -2.61 -19.61 13.00
N HIS A 11 -1.58 -19.75 12.16
CA HIS A 11 -0.26 -19.18 12.38
C HIS A 11 -0.15 -17.88 11.58
N VAL A 12 0.36 -16.82 12.21
CA VAL A 12 0.62 -15.54 11.54
C VAL A 12 2.13 -15.40 11.42
N VAL A 13 2.60 -15.17 10.20
CA VAL A 13 4.01 -14.90 9.88
C VAL A 13 4.08 -13.66 9.00
N GLY A 14 5.06 -12.80 9.25
CA GLY A 14 5.33 -11.59 8.49
C GLY A 14 6.70 -11.60 7.79
N THR A 15 7.59 -12.53 8.15
CA THR A 15 8.97 -12.55 7.65
C THR A 15 9.42 -13.97 7.26
N VAL A 16 10.51 -14.04 6.49
CA VAL A 16 11.12 -15.32 6.10
C VAL A 16 11.68 -16.05 7.33
N GLU A 17 12.17 -15.31 8.31
CA GLU A 17 12.70 -15.81 9.57
C GLU A 17 11.59 -16.44 10.41
N GLU A 18 10.43 -15.80 10.53
CA GLU A 18 9.27 -16.35 11.25
C GLU A 18 8.76 -17.65 10.61
N VAL A 19 8.85 -17.79 9.27
CA VAL A 19 8.56 -19.06 8.60
C VAL A 19 9.50 -20.18 9.08
N ALA A 20 10.78 -19.87 9.30
CA ALA A 20 11.77 -20.84 9.76
C ALA A 20 11.52 -21.29 11.22
N GLU A 21 10.89 -20.43 12.03
CA GLU A 21 10.57 -20.66 13.44
C GLU A 21 9.27 -21.46 13.66
N LEU A 22 8.48 -21.70 12.60
CA LEU A 22 7.25 -22.50 12.70
C LEU A 22 7.55 -23.93 13.18
N ASP A 23 7.11 -24.27 14.39
CA ASP A 23 7.24 -25.60 14.99
C ASP A 23 6.20 -26.58 14.41
N LEU A 24 6.36 -26.88 13.11
CA LEU A 24 5.50 -27.78 12.35
C LEU A 24 6.38 -28.73 11.51
N PRO A 25 6.06 -30.04 11.48
CA PRO A 25 6.70 -30.98 10.57
C PRO A 25 6.61 -30.55 9.10
N HIS A 26 7.61 -30.91 8.30
CA HIS A 26 7.68 -30.58 6.86
C HIS A 26 6.50 -31.10 6.03
N ASP A 27 5.91 -32.22 6.46
CA ASP A 27 4.76 -32.89 5.82
C ASP A 27 3.40 -32.46 6.39
N THR A 28 3.37 -31.44 7.26
CA THR A 28 2.13 -30.90 7.81
C THR A 28 1.23 -30.40 6.67
N PRO A 29 -0.05 -30.85 6.59
CA PRO A 29 -1.00 -30.32 5.62
C PRO A 29 -1.33 -28.86 5.96
N LEU A 30 -0.88 -27.92 5.12
CA LEU A 30 -1.02 -26.49 5.36
C LEU A 30 -1.64 -25.79 4.15
N SER A 31 -2.36 -24.70 4.42
CA SER A 31 -2.72 -23.73 3.40
C SER A 31 -2.42 -22.32 3.92
N TYR A 32 -2.12 -21.40 3.01
CA TYR A 32 -1.88 -20.00 3.34
C TYR A 32 -2.82 -19.07 2.58
N VAL A 33 -3.06 -17.91 3.18
CA VAL A 33 -3.73 -16.74 2.62
C VAL A 33 -2.92 -15.51 2.98
N THR A 34 -3.04 -14.42 2.23
CA THR A 34 -2.26 -13.20 2.50
C THR A 34 -3.17 -12.01 2.80
N GLN A 35 -2.63 -11.01 3.48
CA GLN A 35 -3.35 -9.75 3.69
C GLN A 35 -3.31 -8.90 2.40
N THR A 36 -4.42 -8.23 2.10
CA THR A 36 -4.63 -7.57 0.80
C THR A 36 -3.72 -6.37 0.53
N THR A 37 -3.15 -5.75 1.57
CA THR A 37 -2.36 -4.51 1.50
C THR A 37 -0.86 -4.72 1.66
N LEU A 38 -0.37 -5.97 1.60
CA LEU A 38 1.04 -6.27 1.79
C LEU A 38 1.90 -5.85 0.60
N SER A 39 3.20 -5.75 0.86
CA SER A 39 4.25 -5.72 -0.16
C SER A 39 4.14 -6.92 -1.09
N VAL A 40 4.10 -6.71 -2.40
CA VAL A 40 4.09 -7.84 -3.35
C VAL A 40 5.39 -8.64 -3.25
N ASP A 41 6.53 -7.96 -3.13
CA ASP A 41 7.85 -8.60 -3.17
C ASP A 41 8.18 -9.31 -1.86
N ASP A 42 7.90 -8.70 -0.70
CA ASP A 42 8.15 -9.35 0.59
C ASP A 42 7.21 -10.54 0.78
N THR A 43 5.94 -10.40 0.36
CA THR A 43 4.99 -11.51 0.40
C THR A 43 5.46 -12.66 -0.48
N ARG A 44 6.01 -12.38 -1.67
CA ARG A 44 6.59 -13.41 -2.53
C ARG A 44 7.77 -14.10 -1.85
N ALA A 45 8.66 -13.36 -1.19
CA ALA A 45 9.78 -13.94 -0.45
C ALA A 45 9.32 -14.88 0.69
N VAL A 46 8.27 -14.49 1.43
CA VAL A 46 7.65 -15.32 2.49
C VAL A 46 6.98 -16.57 1.89
N ILE A 47 6.24 -16.43 0.78
CA ILE A 47 5.63 -17.57 0.08
C ILE A 47 6.70 -18.56 -0.40
N ASP A 48 7.79 -18.06 -0.97
CA ASP A 48 8.91 -18.90 -1.43
C ASP A 48 9.59 -19.61 -0.25
N ALA A 49 9.67 -18.97 0.92
CA ALA A 49 10.15 -19.62 2.14
C ALA A 49 9.19 -20.74 2.61
N LEU A 50 7.89 -20.48 2.61
CA LEU A 50 6.87 -21.47 2.96
C LEU A 50 6.91 -22.69 2.04
N LYS A 51 6.97 -22.47 0.72
CA LYS A 51 7.05 -23.54 -0.29
C LYS A 51 8.34 -24.35 -0.22
N ARG A 52 9.45 -23.72 0.17
CA ARG A 52 10.71 -24.45 0.43
C ARG A 52 10.66 -25.28 1.70
N ARG A 53 9.91 -24.84 2.72
CA ARG A 53 9.84 -25.50 4.04
C ARG A 53 8.81 -26.62 4.11
N PHE A 54 7.71 -26.55 3.37
CA PHE A 54 6.59 -27.49 3.49
C PHE A 54 6.26 -28.15 2.15
N SER A 55 6.17 -29.48 2.11
CA SER A 55 6.09 -30.25 0.85
C SER A 55 4.80 -30.08 0.03
N ASP A 56 3.67 -29.81 0.67
CA ASP A 56 2.34 -29.75 -0.01
C ASP A 56 1.53 -28.53 0.44
N ILE A 57 2.21 -27.41 0.74
CA ILE A 57 1.51 -26.18 1.12
C ILE A 57 0.78 -25.59 -0.10
N LYS A 58 -0.49 -25.19 0.09
CA LYS A 58 -1.34 -24.63 -0.97
C LYS A 58 -1.79 -23.22 -0.63
N GLY A 59 -1.85 -22.35 -1.62
CA GLY A 59 -2.36 -21.00 -1.43
C GLY A 59 -2.46 -20.24 -2.75
N PRO A 60 -3.04 -19.04 -2.72
CA PRO A 60 -3.37 -18.27 -3.92
C PRO A 60 -2.20 -17.44 -4.47
N GLU A 61 -0.94 -17.82 -4.21
CA GLU A 61 0.22 -16.97 -4.54
C GLU A 61 0.05 -15.55 -3.96
N THR A 62 0.31 -14.52 -4.76
CA THR A 62 0.06 -13.11 -4.43
C THR A 62 -1.32 -12.63 -4.87
N GLU A 63 -2.23 -13.52 -5.30
CA GLU A 63 -3.56 -13.13 -5.84
C GLU A 63 -4.47 -12.49 -4.78
N ASP A 64 -4.24 -12.78 -3.50
CA ASP A 64 -4.93 -12.15 -2.37
C ASP A 64 -4.54 -10.67 -2.20
N ILE A 65 -3.39 -10.22 -2.74
CA ILE A 65 -3.02 -8.80 -2.74
C ILE A 65 -3.88 -8.08 -3.78
N CYS A 66 -4.66 -7.10 -3.35
CA CYS A 66 -5.66 -6.50 -4.22
C CYS A 66 -5.01 -5.71 -5.38
N TYR A 67 -5.71 -5.63 -6.51
CA TYR A 67 -5.25 -4.91 -7.69
C TYR A 67 -4.85 -3.46 -7.36
N ALA A 68 -5.62 -2.79 -6.50
CA ALA A 68 -5.41 -1.40 -6.11
C ALA A 68 -4.06 -1.20 -5.39
N THR A 69 -3.63 -2.18 -4.59
CA THR A 69 -2.32 -2.17 -3.93
C THR A 69 -1.22 -2.43 -4.94
N GLN A 70 -1.35 -3.43 -5.82
CA GLN A 70 -0.34 -3.74 -6.85
C GLN A 70 -0.12 -2.57 -7.82
N ASN A 71 -1.21 -1.96 -8.31
CA ASN A 71 -1.17 -0.81 -9.20
C ASN A 71 -0.47 0.38 -8.56
N ARG A 72 -0.81 0.70 -7.31
CA ARG A 72 -0.18 1.83 -6.58
C ARG A 72 1.30 1.58 -6.31
N GLN A 73 1.68 0.37 -5.89
CA GLN A 73 3.09 0.02 -5.70
C GLN A 73 3.87 0.16 -7.02
N THR A 74 3.29 -0.28 -8.15
CA THR A 74 3.90 -0.12 -9.48
C THR A 74 4.04 1.35 -9.86
N ALA A 75 2.98 2.14 -9.73
CA ALA A 75 2.99 3.57 -10.03
C ALA A 75 4.03 4.33 -9.19
N VAL A 76 4.18 3.98 -7.91
CA VAL A 76 5.22 4.58 -7.06
C VAL A 76 6.62 4.19 -7.51
N ARG A 77 6.85 2.92 -7.90
CA ARG A 77 8.15 2.50 -8.45
C ARG A 77 8.49 3.28 -9.73
N ASP A 78 7.51 3.56 -10.58
CA ASP A 78 7.72 4.37 -11.79
C ASP A 78 7.96 5.84 -11.47
N LEU A 79 7.20 6.40 -10.52
CA LEU A 79 7.40 7.76 -10.02
C LEU A 79 8.79 7.97 -9.42
N CYS A 80 9.31 6.98 -8.69
CA CYS A 80 10.64 7.04 -8.09
C CYS A 80 11.78 7.06 -9.13
N LYS A 81 11.55 6.66 -10.39
CA LYS A 81 12.57 6.73 -11.45
C LYS A 81 12.84 8.15 -11.95
N VAL A 82 11.90 9.06 -11.72
CA VAL A 82 11.93 10.42 -12.27
C VAL A 82 11.93 11.52 -11.20
N ALA A 83 11.68 11.17 -9.94
CA ALA A 83 11.61 12.11 -8.82
C ALA A 83 12.92 12.20 -8.04
N ASP A 84 13.13 13.35 -7.37
CA ASP A 84 14.24 13.60 -6.43
C ASP A 84 13.83 13.42 -4.95
N LEU A 85 12.52 13.28 -4.72
CA LEU A 85 11.81 13.18 -3.44
C LEU A 85 10.48 12.49 -3.67
N LEU A 86 10.05 11.61 -2.75
CA LEU A 86 8.69 11.07 -2.72
C LEU A 86 7.92 11.60 -1.50
N LEU A 87 6.73 12.14 -1.74
CA LEU A 87 5.75 12.46 -0.72
C LEU A 87 4.55 11.53 -0.87
N VAL A 88 4.18 10.87 0.21
CA VAL A 88 3.03 9.97 0.27
C VAL A 88 1.99 10.58 1.18
N VAL A 89 0.80 10.84 0.63
CA VAL A 89 -0.35 11.30 1.41
C VAL A 89 -1.05 10.11 2.07
N GLY A 90 -1.17 10.15 3.38
CA GLY A 90 -1.90 9.14 4.14
C GLY A 90 -1.56 9.10 5.62
N SER A 91 -2.34 8.32 6.36
CA SER A 91 -2.17 8.22 7.81
C SER A 91 -1.01 7.29 8.20
N ALA A 92 -0.35 7.59 9.32
CA ALA A 92 0.73 6.78 9.88
C ALA A 92 0.32 5.33 10.21
N ASN A 93 -0.98 5.08 10.47
CA ASN A 93 -1.52 3.75 10.72
C ASN A 93 -2.02 3.01 9.46
N SER A 94 -1.89 3.60 8.27
CA SER A 94 -2.26 2.97 7.01
C SER A 94 -1.13 2.08 6.50
N SER A 95 -1.33 0.76 6.50
CA SER A 95 -0.37 -0.20 5.96
C SER A 95 -0.04 0.08 4.49
N ASN A 96 -1.05 0.38 3.66
CA ASN A 96 -0.83 0.69 2.25
C ASN A 96 0.00 1.98 2.09
N SER A 97 -0.29 3.05 2.84
CA SER A 97 0.46 4.30 2.74
C SER A 97 1.92 4.14 3.19
N ASN A 98 2.16 3.41 4.29
CA ASN A 98 3.53 3.10 4.72
C ASN A 98 4.27 2.29 3.66
N ARG A 99 3.61 1.31 3.02
CA ARG A 99 4.23 0.51 1.97
C ARG A 99 4.67 1.35 0.77
N LEU A 100 3.88 2.34 0.35
CA LEU A 100 4.28 3.26 -0.71
C LEU A 100 5.52 4.09 -0.31
N ARG A 101 5.60 4.55 0.95
CA ARG A 101 6.78 5.26 1.45
C ARG A 101 8.01 4.35 1.48
N GLU A 102 7.86 3.13 1.98
CA GLU A 102 8.93 2.13 2.06
C GLU A 102 9.51 1.82 0.68
N ILE A 103 8.66 1.68 -0.34
CA ILE A 103 9.11 1.49 -1.74
C ILE A 103 10.02 2.63 -2.18
N GLY A 104 9.67 3.89 -1.88
CA GLY A 104 10.53 5.02 -2.19
C GLY A 104 11.89 4.94 -1.49
N LEU A 105 11.89 4.60 -0.19
CA LEU A 105 13.13 4.40 0.57
C LEU A 105 14.00 3.25 0.01
N GLU A 106 13.38 2.13 -0.38
CA GLU A 106 14.05 0.97 -1.01
C GLU A 106 14.72 1.35 -2.34
N THR A 107 14.17 2.33 -3.07
CA THR A 107 14.79 2.88 -4.29
C THR A 107 15.91 3.88 -4.04
N GLY A 108 16.20 4.20 -2.78
CA GLY A 108 17.21 5.19 -2.37
C GLY A 108 16.70 6.64 -2.41
N LEU A 109 15.39 6.84 -2.63
CA LEU A 109 14.78 8.16 -2.71
C LEU A 109 14.35 8.64 -1.32
N PRO A 110 14.68 9.88 -0.90
CA PRO A 110 14.09 10.47 0.30
C PRO A 110 12.56 10.41 0.18
N SER A 111 11.91 9.79 1.17
CA SER A 111 10.48 9.47 1.10
C SER A 111 9.78 9.77 2.41
N TYR A 112 8.75 10.59 2.38
CA TYR A 112 8.03 11.06 3.57
C TYR A 112 6.55 10.70 3.50
N LEU A 113 5.97 10.43 4.66
CA LEU A 113 4.54 10.21 4.84
C LEU A 113 3.98 11.42 5.58
N LEU A 114 2.89 11.98 5.07
CA LEU A 114 2.23 13.16 5.64
C LEU A 114 0.72 13.04 5.48
N ALA A 115 -0.03 13.58 6.45
CA ALA A 115 -1.48 13.54 6.45
C ALA A 115 -2.08 14.51 5.42
N ASP A 116 -1.54 15.73 5.34
CA ASP A 116 -1.98 16.79 4.45
C ASP A 116 -0.89 17.87 4.28
N GLY A 117 -1.20 18.93 3.53
CA GLY A 117 -0.25 20.01 3.23
C GLY A 117 0.28 20.78 4.45
N SER A 118 -0.38 20.72 5.61
CA SER A 118 0.09 21.39 6.83
C SER A 118 1.30 20.70 7.48
N GLU A 119 1.52 19.42 7.18
CA GLU A 119 2.66 18.64 7.65
C GLU A 119 3.87 18.71 6.71
N LEU A 120 3.77 19.42 5.58
CA LEU A 120 4.88 19.61 4.67
C LEU A 120 6.00 20.41 5.36
N ASP A 121 7.17 19.80 5.49
CA ASP A 121 8.39 20.52 5.88
C ASP A 121 9.05 21.12 4.63
N PRO A 122 9.19 22.47 4.53
CA PRO A 122 9.85 23.12 3.40
C PRO A 122 11.28 22.63 3.15
N ALA A 123 11.97 22.15 4.18
CA ALA A 123 13.33 21.61 4.05
C ALA A 123 13.39 20.33 3.20
N TRP A 124 12.28 19.58 3.09
CA TRP A 124 12.26 18.35 2.28
C TRP A 124 12.34 18.64 0.78
N ILE A 125 11.76 19.76 0.33
CA ILE A 125 11.71 20.16 -1.09
C ILE A 125 12.85 21.10 -1.49
N GLU A 126 13.69 21.52 -0.55
CA GLU A 126 14.82 22.41 -0.83
C GLU A 126 15.83 21.74 -1.78
N GLY A 127 16.16 22.42 -2.89
CA GLY A 127 17.08 21.91 -3.90
C GLY A 127 16.55 20.76 -4.75
N LYS A 128 15.28 20.37 -4.60
CA LYS A 128 14.62 19.32 -5.41
C LYS A 128 14.00 19.93 -6.66
N GLN A 129 14.17 19.29 -7.81
CA GLN A 129 13.57 19.72 -9.07
C GLN A 129 12.24 19.01 -9.32
N VAL A 130 12.19 17.71 -9.01
CA VAL A 130 11.00 16.88 -9.22
C VAL A 130 10.55 16.27 -7.89
N VAL A 131 9.36 16.64 -7.44
CA VAL A 131 8.70 16.05 -6.27
C VAL A 131 7.67 15.04 -6.75
N GLY A 132 7.91 13.75 -6.46
CA GLY A 132 6.91 12.71 -6.67
C GLY A 132 5.84 12.81 -5.58
N LEU A 133 4.58 12.92 -5.97
CA LEU A 133 3.45 12.92 -5.07
C LEU A 133 2.53 11.73 -5.36
N THR A 134 2.19 10.97 -4.31
CA THR A 134 1.25 9.84 -4.39
C THR A 134 0.37 9.81 -3.15
N ALA A 135 -0.63 8.92 -3.13
CA ALA A 135 -1.57 8.81 -2.04
C ALA A 135 -1.92 7.34 -1.74
N GLY A 136 -2.12 7.04 -0.46
CA GLY A 136 -2.66 5.75 -0.04
C GLY A 136 -4.11 5.56 -0.52
N ALA A 137 -4.56 4.31 -0.64
CA ALA A 137 -5.91 3.99 -1.13
C ALA A 137 -7.05 4.63 -0.33
N SER A 138 -6.81 5.00 0.94
CA SER A 138 -7.79 5.63 1.83
C SER A 138 -7.66 7.15 1.93
N ALA A 139 -6.70 7.77 1.23
CA ALA A 139 -6.49 9.21 1.31
C ALA A 139 -7.42 9.95 0.33
N PRO A 140 -8.28 10.87 0.80
CA PRO A 140 -9.11 11.71 -0.06
C PRO A 140 -8.29 12.61 -1.00
N GLU A 141 -8.82 12.87 -2.19
CA GLU A 141 -8.20 13.74 -3.20
C GLU A 141 -7.92 15.15 -2.67
N GLU A 142 -8.80 15.69 -1.82
CA GLU A 142 -8.61 16.99 -1.16
C GLU A 142 -7.31 17.09 -0.37
N LEU A 143 -6.82 15.98 0.21
CA LEU A 143 -5.55 15.97 0.94
C LEU A 143 -4.37 16.04 -0.02
N VAL A 144 -4.47 15.39 -1.19
CA VAL A 144 -3.46 15.50 -2.26
C VAL A 144 -3.39 16.94 -2.76
N GLN A 145 -4.55 17.55 -3.03
CA GLN A 145 -4.62 18.95 -3.47
C GLN A 145 -4.10 19.93 -2.42
N SER A 146 -4.33 19.65 -1.13
CA SER A 146 -3.77 20.42 -0.01
C SER A 146 -2.23 20.43 -0.05
N VAL A 147 -1.61 19.28 -0.35
CA VAL A 147 -0.15 19.15 -0.46
C VAL A 147 0.39 19.89 -1.67
N ILE A 148 -0.25 19.75 -2.84
CA ILE A 148 0.10 20.51 -4.04
C ILE A 148 0.07 22.01 -3.74
N SER A 149 -0.98 22.47 -3.05
CA SER A 149 -1.15 23.88 -2.67
C SER A 149 -0.05 24.35 -1.70
N ALA A 150 0.34 23.52 -0.74
CA ALA A 150 1.42 23.83 0.20
C ALA A 150 2.78 23.99 -0.51
N ILE A 151 3.10 23.12 -1.47
CA ILE A 151 4.32 23.25 -2.29
C ILE A 151 4.25 24.51 -3.16
N ALA A 152 3.10 24.77 -3.80
CA ALA A 152 2.88 25.94 -4.66
C ALA A 152 3.00 27.28 -3.91
N ALA A 153 2.74 27.29 -2.61
CA ALA A 153 2.91 28.47 -1.76
C ALA A 153 4.39 28.80 -1.48
N ILE A 154 5.29 27.83 -1.65
CA ILE A 154 6.74 27.98 -1.41
C ILE A 154 7.48 28.31 -2.71
N THR A 155 7.10 27.66 -3.81
CA THR A 155 7.76 27.81 -5.12
C THR A 155 6.77 27.62 -6.27
N PRO A 156 6.97 28.23 -7.45
CA PRO A 156 6.19 27.92 -8.63
C PRO A 156 6.29 26.42 -8.96
N VAL A 157 5.14 25.79 -9.25
CA VAL A 157 5.05 24.36 -9.60
C VAL A 157 4.28 24.17 -10.90
N THR A 158 4.66 23.12 -11.64
CA THR A 158 3.86 22.54 -12.72
C THR A 158 3.49 21.13 -12.30
N VAL A 159 2.22 20.78 -12.41
CA VAL A 159 1.72 19.45 -12.03
C VAL A 159 1.55 18.63 -13.30
N GLU A 160 2.23 17.48 -13.35
CA GLU A 160 2.11 16.50 -14.42
C GLU A 160 1.70 15.15 -13.83
N THR A 161 0.73 14.49 -14.46
CA THR A 161 0.29 13.16 -14.06
C THR A 161 1.03 12.13 -14.90
N LEU A 162 1.71 11.18 -14.26
CA LEU A 162 2.29 10.03 -14.97
C LEU A 162 1.19 9.12 -15.50
N ASP A 163 1.42 8.55 -16.68
CA ASP A 163 0.56 7.50 -17.21
C ASP A 163 0.49 6.34 -16.20
N GLY A 164 -0.71 5.83 -15.98
CA GLY A 164 -0.98 4.76 -15.02
C GLY A 164 -1.95 3.72 -15.57
N VAL A 165 -2.08 2.62 -14.83
CA VAL A 165 -3.08 1.59 -15.14
C VAL A 165 -4.47 2.15 -14.87
N GLU A 166 -5.35 2.12 -15.88
CA GLU A 166 -6.73 2.59 -15.75
C GLU A 166 -7.55 1.63 -14.87
N GLU A 167 -8.00 2.09 -13.70
CA GLU A 167 -8.83 1.30 -12.76
C GLU A 167 -10.32 1.49 -13.08
N LYS A 168 -10.99 0.45 -13.63
CA LYS A 168 -12.43 0.48 -14.02
C LYS A 168 -13.37 -0.22 -13.04
N VAL A 169 -12.86 -0.66 -11.90
CA VAL A 169 -13.63 -1.47 -10.94
C VAL A 169 -14.45 -0.56 -10.04
N GLU A 170 -15.75 -0.77 -9.99
CA GLU A 170 -16.68 -0.07 -9.10
C GLU A 170 -17.44 -1.09 -8.23
N PHE A 171 -17.46 -0.85 -6.92
CA PHE A 171 -18.22 -1.68 -5.98
C PHE A 171 -19.51 -0.97 -5.60
N ARG A 172 -20.65 -1.50 -6.06
CA ARG A 172 -21.97 -0.97 -5.71
C ARG A 172 -22.30 -1.24 -4.24
N LEU A 173 -23.08 -0.33 -3.66
CA LEU A 173 -23.63 -0.54 -2.33
C LEU A 173 -24.52 -1.80 -2.29
N PRO A 174 -24.54 -2.53 -1.16
CA PRO A 174 -25.52 -3.58 -0.94
C PRO A 174 -26.95 -3.05 -1.14
N ILE A 175 -27.82 -3.85 -1.76
CA ILE A 175 -29.22 -3.46 -2.08
C ILE A 175 -29.98 -2.95 -0.84
N ALA A 176 -29.65 -3.46 0.36
CA ALA A 176 -30.26 -3.04 1.62
C ALA A 176 -29.93 -1.58 2.00
N LEU A 177 -28.79 -1.04 1.55
CA LEU A 177 -28.36 0.34 1.81
C LEU A 177 -28.77 1.30 0.69
N ASP A 178 -28.99 0.78 -0.52
CA ASP A 178 -29.42 1.54 -1.71
C ASP A 178 -30.83 2.17 -1.55
N ARG A 179 -31.62 1.69 -0.58
CA ARG A 179 -32.99 2.17 -0.29
C ARG A 179 -33.11 3.03 0.97
N LEU A 180 -32.02 3.34 1.65
CA LEU A 180 -32.07 4.26 2.79
C LEU A 180 -32.19 5.69 2.24
N PRO A 181 -33.21 6.47 2.63
CA PRO A 181 -33.27 7.87 2.26
C PRO A 181 -31.98 8.55 2.73
N ALA A 182 -31.36 9.35 1.86
CA ALA A 182 -30.16 10.09 2.18
C ALA A 182 -30.35 10.79 3.54
N ARG A 183 -29.50 10.49 4.52
CA ARG A 183 -29.52 11.21 5.80
C ARG A 183 -29.24 12.67 5.49
N ALA A 184 -30.23 13.54 5.74
CA ALA A 184 -30.04 14.98 5.69
C ALA A 184 -28.85 15.33 6.60
N GLY A 185 -27.86 16.01 6.03
CA GLY A 185 -26.62 16.38 6.70
C GLY A 185 -26.87 17.14 8.01
N ARG A 186 -26.00 16.89 8.99
CA ARG A 186 -25.77 17.78 10.13
C ARG A 186 -24.42 18.44 9.96
#